data_AF-A0A382VTK8-F1
#
_entry.id   AF-A0A382VTK8-F1
#
_cell.length_a   1.000
_cell.length_b   1.000
_cell.length_c   1.000
_cell.angle_alpha   90.00
_cell.angle_beta   90.00
_cell.angle_gamma   90.00
#
_symmetry.space_group_name_H-M   'P 1'
#
loop_
_entity.id
_entity.type
_entity.pdbx_description
1 polymer ?
#
loop_
_entity_poly.entity_id
_entity_poly.type
_entity_poly.pdbx_seq_one_letter_code
_entity_poly.pdbx_strand_id
1 'polypeptide(L)' 'MSTKPRVSSAIPEQTPHFGSAMAHQPGLAEAFGKLYAMFWGSNELDHRTKEITRMRNARVTDCGF' A
#
# COMPACT_ATOMS: atom_id res chain seq x y z
N MET A 1 7.95 1.01 12.64
CA MET A 1 7.15 0.69 11.45
C MET A 1 6.68 -0.74 11.61
N SER A 2 5.38 -0.93 11.83
CA SER A 2 4.80 -2.25 12.00
C SER A 2 4.72 -2.99 10.66
N THR A 3 5.28 -4.19 10.62
CA THR A 3 5.14 -5.16 9.52
C THR A 3 4.04 -6.18 9.80
N LYS A 4 3.21 -5.96 10.83
CA LYS A 4 2.09 -6.84 11.17
C LYS A 4 0.79 -6.23 10.63
N PRO A 5 0.12 -6.87 9.65
CA PRO A 5 -1.16 -6.39 9.13
C PRO A 5 -2.21 -6.27 10.25
N ARG A 6 -3.01 -5.21 10.18
CA ARG A 6 -4.08 -4.92 11.17
C ARG A 6 -5.40 -5.62 10.85
N VAL A 7 -5.49 -6.27 9.69
CA VAL A 7 -6.65 -7.00 9.18
C VAL A 7 -6.21 -8.43 8.86
N SER A 8 -7.09 -9.40 9.10
CA SER A 8 -6.86 -10.80 8.73
C SER A 8 -6.89 -11.00 7.21
N SER A 9 -6.33 -12.12 6.75
CA SER A 9 -6.46 -12.53 5.35
C SER A 9 -7.93 -12.73 4.97
N ALA A 10 -8.31 -12.31 3.78
CA ALA A 10 -9.61 -12.67 3.17
C ALA A 10 -9.61 -14.10 2.60
N ILE A 11 -8.43 -14.67 2.40
CA ILE A 11 -8.24 -16.00 1.83
C ILE A 11 -7.96 -16.97 2.99
N PRO A 12 -8.76 -18.04 3.16
CA PRO A 12 -8.58 -19.02 4.22
C PRO A 12 -7.15 -19.59 4.24
N GLU A 13 -6.60 -19.79 5.44
CA GLU A 13 -5.28 -20.37 5.69
C GLU A 13 -4.08 -19.60 5.12
N GLN A 14 -4.29 -18.43 4.53
CA GLN A 14 -3.20 -17.60 4.01
C GLN A 14 -2.72 -16.60 5.06
N THR A 15 -1.40 -16.46 5.18
CA THR A 15 -0.78 -15.42 6.01
C THR A 15 -1.23 -14.02 5.52
N PRO A 16 -1.67 -13.12 6.41
CA PRO A 16 -2.05 -11.77 6.02
C PRO A 16 -0.89 -11.03 5.33
N HIS A 17 -1.17 -10.45 4.17
CA HIS A 17 -0.30 -9.54 3.42
C HIS A 17 -1.18 -8.54 2.66
N PHE A 18 -0.58 -7.56 1.98
CA PHE A 18 -1.34 -6.52 1.27
C PHE A 18 -2.40 -7.10 0.33
N GLY A 19 -2.00 -8.00 -0.58
CA GLY A 19 -2.94 -8.66 -1.50
C GLY A 19 -4.09 -9.41 -0.82
N SER A 20 -3.82 -10.22 0.21
CA SER A 20 -4.86 -11.01 0.88
C SER A 20 -5.77 -10.15 1.77
N ALA A 21 -5.29 -9.02 2.29
CA ALA A 21 -6.12 -8.03 2.97
C ALA A 21 -7.03 -7.25 1.98
N MET A 22 -6.49 -6.84 0.83
CA MET A 22 -7.26 -6.12 -0.20
C MET A 22 -8.31 -7.00 -0.88
N ALA A 23 -8.16 -8.32 -0.86
CA ALA A 23 -9.14 -9.26 -1.39
C ALA A 23 -10.50 -9.23 -0.66
N HIS A 24 -10.58 -8.66 0.55
CA HIS A 24 -11.88 -8.36 1.21
C HIS A 24 -12.71 -7.35 0.41
N GLN A 25 -12.07 -6.48 -0.38
CA GLN A 25 -12.72 -5.41 -1.16
C GLN A 25 -12.03 -5.25 -2.54
N PRO A 26 -12.30 -6.16 -3.51
CA PRO A 26 -11.60 -6.16 -4.80
C PRO A 26 -11.73 -4.84 -5.59
N GLY A 27 -12.90 -4.19 -5.55
CA GLY A 27 -13.11 -2.90 -6.21
C GLY A 27 -12.25 -1.78 -5.61
N LEU A 28 -12.01 -1.81 -4.29
CA LEU A 28 -11.10 -0.87 -3.63
C LEU A 28 -9.64 -1.13 -4.04
N ALA A 29 -9.26 -2.39 -4.24
CA ALA A 29 -7.93 -2.75 -4.73
C ALA A 29 -7.65 -2.18 -6.13
N GLU A 30 -8.63 -2.29 -7.03
CA GLU A 30 -8.54 -1.72 -8.37
C GLU A 30 -8.45 -0.19 -8.33
N ALA A 31 -9.33 0.48 -7.57
CA ALA A 31 -9.33 1.93 -7.42
C ALA A 31 -8.01 2.44 -6.83
N PHE A 32 -7.49 1.76 -5.79
CA PHE A 32 -6.20 2.06 -5.20
C PHE A 32 -5.06 1.93 -6.23
N GLY A 33 -5.02 0.83 -6.99
CA GLY A 33 -3.99 0.59 -8.01
C GLY A 33 -3.97 1.69 -9.08
N LYS A 34 -5.15 2.11 -9.56
CA LYS A 34 -5.27 3.22 -10.52
C LYS A 34 -4.74 4.54 -9.95
N LEU A 35 -5.13 4.88 -8.72
CA LEU A 35 -4.69 6.10 -8.05
C LEU A 35 -3.16 6.08 -7.82
N TYR A 36 -2.64 4.96 -7.32
CA TYR A 36 -1.22 4.78 -7.05
C TYR A 36 -0.40 4.90 -8.33
N ALA A 37 -0.81 4.23 -9.42
CA ALA A 37 -0.14 4.31 -10.71
C ALA A 37 -0.12 5.75 -11.27
N MET A 38 -1.23 6.48 -11.14
CA MET A 38 -1.31 7.88 -11.57
C MET A 38 -0.29 8.77 -10.83
N PHE A 39 -0.23 8.67 -9.49
CA PHE A 39 0.75 9.44 -8.71
C PHE A 39 2.18 9.01 -9.02
N TRP A 40 2.43 7.71 -9.16
CA TRP A 40 3.78 7.20 -9.38
C TRP A 40 4.32 7.51 -10.77
N GLY A 41 3.46 7.49 -11.79
CA GLY A 41 3.80 7.78 -13.19
C GLY A 41 3.80 9.26 -13.58
N SER A 42 3.25 10.15 -12.75
CA SER A 42 3.31 11.61 -12.98
C SER A 42 4.76 12.12 -12.98
N ASN A 43 5.11 13.09 -13.84
CA ASN A 43 6.46 13.66 -13.85
C ASN A 43 6.58 15.01 -13.11
N GLU A 44 5.55 15.42 -12.37
CA GLU A 44 5.56 16.67 -11.57
C GLU A 44 6.60 16.64 -10.44
N LEU A 45 6.94 15.44 -9.95
CA LEU A 45 8.03 15.20 -8.99
C LEU A 45 8.89 14.05 -9.49
N ASP A 46 10.19 14.11 -9.20
CA ASP A 46 11.10 13.01 -9.50
C ASP A 46 10.83 11.78 -8.60
N HIS A 47 11.21 10.60 -9.09
CA HIS A 47 10.99 9.35 -8.35
C HIS A 47 11.65 9.31 -6.98
N ARG A 48 12.81 9.95 -6.81
CA ARG A 48 13.53 9.96 -5.53
C ARG A 48 12.76 10.77 -4.49
N THR A 49 12.24 11.93 -4.87
CA THR A 49 11.41 12.76 -3.99
C THR A 49 10.13 12.03 -3.57
N LYS A 50 9.48 11.31 -4.49
CA LYS A 50 8.31 10.46 -4.17
C LYS A 50 8.64 9.37 -3.17
N GLU A 51 9.74 8.65 -3.37
CA GLU A 51 10.14 7.55 -2.49
C GLU A 51 10.52 8.03 -1.10
N ILE A 52 11.25 9.14 -0.99
CA ILE A 52 11.57 9.76 0.31
C ILE A 52 10.28 10.15 1.04
N THR A 53 9.33 10.76 0.35
CA THR A 53 8.03 11.15 0.92
C THR A 53 7.24 9.92 1.39
N ARG A 54 7.20 8.86 0.57
CA ARG A 54 6.56 7.59 0.91
C ARG A 54 7.16 6.98 2.18
N MET A 55 8.49 6.88 2.26
CA MET A 55 9.20 6.31 3.42
C MET A 55 9.04 7.16 4.69
N ARG A 56 9.08 8.49 4.56
CA ARG A 56 8.80 9.40 5.69
C ARG A 56 7.39 9.19 6.22
N ASN A 57 6.39 9.15 5.33
CA ASN A 57 5.00 8.98 5.73
C ASN A 57 4.76 7.60 6.34
N ALA A 58 5.34 6.54 5.76
CA ALA A 58 5.30 5.19 6.30
C ALA A 58 5.85 5.14 7.74
N ARG A 59 6.96 5.85 8.02
CA ARG A 59 7.49 5.99 9.38
C ARG A 59 6.52 6.68 10.32
N VAL A 60 5.91 7.79 9.89
CA VAL A 60 4.97 8.57 10.71
C VAL A 60 3.69 7.78 11.01
N THR A 61 3.19 6.99 10.06
CA THR A 61 1.97 6.19 10.21
C THR A 61 2.22 4.78 10.77
N ASP A 62 3.47 4.47 11.12
CA ASP A 62 3.92 3.15 11.55
C ASP A 62 3.59 2.01 10.55
N CYS A 63 3.71 2.29 9.26
CA CYS A 63 3.53 1.33 8.16
C CYS A 63 4.88 0.74 7.75
N GLY A 64 5.06 -0.58 7.84
CA GLY A 64 6.29 -1.29 7.47
C GLY A 64 6.24 -2.05 6.15
N PHE A 65 5.15 -1.92 5.39
CA PHE A 65 4.97 -2.45 4.04
C PHE A 65 5.04 -1.34 3.00
#